data_AF-A0A7J7HVG5-F1
#
_entry.id   AF-A0A7J7HVG5-F1
#
_cell.length_a   1.000
_cell.length_b   1.000
_cell.length_c   1.000
_cell.angle_alpha   90.00
_cell.angle_beta   90.00
_cell.angle_gamma   90.00
#
_symmetry.space_group_name_H-M   'P 1'
#
loop_
_entity.id
_entity.type
_entity.pdbx_description
1 polymer ?
#
loop_
_entity_poly.entity_id
_entity_poly.type
_entity_poly.pdbx_seq_one_letter_code
_entity_poly.pdbx_strand_id
1 'polypeptide(L)'
;MEEESKVCWRKEVNKNIKRLYSLLFGADHALQKRDFTSTQVLTLRLVSFLDSQSHTDVNEAFIRPVRRDALSKINTARRSTFVPKFWYLKS
;
A
#
# COMPACT_ATOMS: atom_id res chain seq x y z
N MET A 1 21.60 31.40 -6.14
CA MET A 1 20.15 31.12 -6.03
C MET A 1 19.98 29.60 -5.93
N GLU A 2 20.43 28.97 -4.84
CA GLU A 2 20.51 27.50 -4.70
C GLU A 2 19.93 26.96 -3.38
N GLU A 3 19.68 27.82 -2.38
CA GLU A 3 19.17 27.40 -1.06
C GLU A 3 17.69 27.05 -1.03
N GLU A 4 16.85 27.61 -1.91
CA GLU A 4 15.41 27.32 -1.94
C GLU A 4 15.11 25.87 -2.36
N SER A 5 15.96 25.27 -3.19
CA SER A 5 15.80 23.89 -3.65
C SER A 5 15.94 22.86 -2.51
N LYS A 6 16.84 23.12 -1.55
CA LYS A 6 17.10 22.22 -0.41
C LYS A 6 15.94 22.16 0.58
N VAL A 7 15.15 23.22 0.70
CA VAL A 7 13.96 23.24 1.58
C VAL A 7 12.76 22.57 0.91
N CYS A 8 12.69 22.63 -0.41
CA CYS A 8 11.56 22.12 -1.19
C CYS A 8 11.46 20.59 -1.15
N TRP A 9 12.58 19.87 -1.39
CA TRP A 9 12.57 18.40 -1.40
C TRP A 9 12.23 17.80 -0.04
N ARG A 10 12.68 18.41 1.06
CA ARG A 10 12.42 17.90 2.41
C ARG A 10 10.96 18.06 2.80
N LYS A 11 10.33 19.17 2.39
CA LYS A 11 8.88 19.38 2.54
C LYS A 11 8.08 18.39 1.71
N GLU A 12 8.52 18.12 0.48
CA GLU A 12 7.89 17.16 -0.42
C GLU A 12 7.96 15.73 0.12
N VAL A 13 9.14 15.28 0.55
CA VAL A 13 9.34 13.98 1.21
C VAL A 13 8.47 13.87 2.47
N ASN A 14 8.43 14.89 3.32
CA ASN A 14 7.59 14.87 4.52
C ASN A 14 6.09 14.79 4.19
N LYS A 15 5.64 15.50 3.14
CA LYS A 15 4.26 15.41 2.64
C LYS A 15 3.96 14.01 2.12
N ASN A 16 4.90 13.39 1.42
CA ASN A 16 4.78 12.03 0.89
C ASN A 16 4.71 10.99 2.01
N ILE A 17 5.57 11.11 3.02
CA ILE A 17 5.55 10.26 4.23
C ILE A 17 4.20 10.38 4.96
N LYS A 18 3.70 11.60 5.19
CA LYS A 18 2.39 11.81 5.83
C LYS A 18 1.25 11.18 5.02
N ARG A 19 1.30 11.31 3.69
CA ARG A 19 0.31 10.73 2.78
C ARG A 19 0.34 9.20 2.79
N LEU A 20 1.55 8.62 2.84
CA LEU A 20 1.76 7.18 2.99
C LEU A 20 1.13 6.66 4.29
N TYR A 21 1.45 7.28 5.43
CA TYR A 21 0.86 6.89 6.73
C TYR A 21 -0.66 7.02 6.75
N SER A 22 -1.19 8.10 6.16
CA SER A 22 -2.64 8.30 6.08
C SER A 22 -3.33 7.21 5.24
N LEU A 23 -2.74 6.79 4.12
CA LEU A 23 -3.27 5.70 3.30
C LEU A 23 -3.18 4.35 4.01
N LEU A 24 -2.07 4.07 4.69
CA LEU A 24 -1.85 2.81 5.40
C LEU A 24 -2.81 2.67 6.59
N PHE A 25 -2.92 3.71 7.41
CA PHE A 25 -3.87 3.76 8.51
C PHE A 25 -5.32 3.68 8.03
N GLY A 26 -5.65 4.34 6.92
CA GLY A 26 -6.98 4.26 6.32
C GLY A 26 -7.31 2.85 5.84
N ALA A 27 -6.35 2.15 5.23
CA ALA A 27 -6.52 0.77 4.78
C ALA A 27 -6.70 -0.18 5.97
N ASP A 28 -5.90 -0.04 7.02
CA ASP A 28 -6.02 -0.84 8.25
C ASP A 28 -7.37 -0.62 8.95
N HIS A 29 -7.81 0.63 9.04
CA HIS A 29 -9.10 0.96 9.62
C HIS A 29 -10.29 0.46 8.77
N ALA A 30 -10.19 0.53 7.44
CA ALA A 30 -11.20 -0.05 6.53
C ALA A 30 -11.25 -1.59 6.67
N LEU A 31 -10.09 -2.23 6.84
CA LEU A 31 -10.00 -3.67 7.06
C LEU A 31 -10.64 -4.08 8.39
N GLN A 32 -10.37 -3.34 9.48
CA GLN A 32 -11.02 -3.56 10.79
C GLN A 32 -12.54 -3.44 10.70
N LYS A 33 -13.05 -2.52 9.87
CA LYS A 33 -14.49 -2.33 9.62
C LYS A 33 -15.09 -3.32 8.63
N ARG A 34 -14.30 -4.26 8.09
CA ARG A 34 -14.70 -5.18 7.00
C ARG A 34 -15.20 -4.48 5.74
N ASP A 35 -14.76 -3.23 5.53
CA ASP A 35 -14.99 -2.50 4.28
C ASP A 35 -13.89 -2.88 3.28
N PHE A 36 -14.12 -4.00 2.61
CA PHE A 36 -13.17 -4.58 1.66
C PHE A 36 -12.99 -3.73 0.41
N THR A 37 -14.02 -3.00 -0.02
CA THR A 37 -13.96 -2.11 -1.18
C THR A 37 -13.05 -0.92 -0.89
N SER A 38 -13.24 -0.24 0.25
CA SER A 38 -12.36 0.86 0.66
C SER A 38 -10.94 0.37 0.91
N THR A 39 -10.77 -0.82 1.50
CA THR A 39 -9.44 -1.43 1.68
C THR A 39 -8.73 -1.65 0.34
N GLN A 40 -9.43 -2.18 -0.66
CA GLN A 40 -8.86 -2.40 -2.00
C GLN A 40 -8.47 -1.08 -2.67
N VAL A 41 -9.34 -0.08 -2.65
CA VAL A 41 -9.07 1.25 -3.24
C VAL A 41 -7.88 1.93 -2.57
N LEU A 42 -7.83 1.93 -1.24
CA LEU A 42 -6.74 2.55 -0.48
C LEU A 42 -5.40 1.84 -0.69
N THR A 43 -5.44 0.51 -0.76
CA THR A 43 -4.25 -0.32 -1.00
C THR A 43 -3.72 -0.14 -2.43
N LEU A 44 -4.59 -0.14 -3.44
CA LEU A 44 -4.20 0.15 -4.84
C LEU A 44 -3.60 1.55 -4.97
N ARG A 45 -4.21 2.53 -4.31
CA ARG A 45 -3.70 3.91 -4.31
C ARG A 45 -2.33 4.02 -3.64
N LEU A 46 -2.09 3.26 -2.57
CA LEU A 46 -0.78 3.17 -1.92
C LEU A 46 0.28 2.56 -2.86
N VAL A 47 -0.06 1.48 -3.58
CA VAL A 47 0.84 0.84 -4.55
C VAL A 47 1.19 1.79 -5.69
N SER A 48 0.18 2.41 -6.32
CA SER A 48 0.43 3.38 -7.40
C SER A 48 1.22 4.60 -6.92
N PHE A 49 1.02 5.03 -5.67
CA PHE A 49 1.81 6.10 -5.07
C PHE A 49 3.28 5.70 -4.91
N LEU A 50 3.56 4.49 -4.41
CA LEU A 50 4.93 3.98 -4.30
C LEU A 50 5.61 3.84 -5.66
N ASP A 51 4.89 3.31 -6.66
CA ASP A 51 5.43 3.17 -8.02
C ASP A 51 5.70 4.55 -8.67
N SER A 52 4.88 5.57 -8.39
CA SER A 52 5.12 6.94 -8.84
C SER A 52 6.27 7.67 -8.12
N GLN A 53 6.76 7.12 -7.00
CA GLN A 53 7.91 7.67 -6.27
C GLN A 53 9.19 6.90 -6.58
N SER A 54 9.11 5.69 -7.14
CA SER A 54 10.27 4.92 -7.59
C SER A 54 10.77 5.38 -8.97
N HIS A 55 11.36 6.57 -9.03
CA HIS A 55 12.04 7.10 -10.23
C HIS A 55 13.58 6.97 -10.16
N THR A 56 14.12 6.24 -9.18
CA THR A 56 15.56 6.13 -8.95
C THR A 56 15.90 4.73 -8.43
N ASP A 57 16.93 4.07 -8.97
CA ASP A 57 17.34 2.69 -8.64
C ASP A 57 17.56 2.45 -7.13
N VAL A 58 17.97 3.48 -6.41
CA VAL A 58 18.13 3.45 -4.94
C VAL A 58 16.79 3.24 -4.22
N ASN A 59 15.70 3.80 -4.75
CA ASN A 59 14.37 3.70 -4.16
C ASN A 59 13.77 2.31 -4.36
N GLU A 60 14.13 1.60 -5.43
CA GLU A 60 13.63 0.25 -5.70
C GLU A 60 14.14 -0.77 -4.67
N ALA A 61 15.38 -0.66 -4.22
CA ALA A 61 15.94 -1.51 -3.18
C ALA A 61 15.22 -1.35 -1.82
N PHE A 62 14.78 -0.12 -1.49
CA PHE A 62 14.02 0.17 -0.26
C PHE A 62 12.53 -0.15 -0.37
N ILE A 63 11.94 -0.05 -1.56
CA ILE A 63 10.51 -0.34 -1.80
C ILE A 63 10.27 -1.85 -1.96
N ARG A 64 11.25 -2.62 -2.44
CA ARG A 64 11.13 -4.07 -2.66
C ARG A 64 10.63 -4.86 -1.43
N PRO A 65 11.14 -4.66 -0.20
CA PRO A 65 10.63 -5.36 0.98
C PRO A 65 9.17 -5.02 1.29
N VAL A 66 8.81 -3.74 1.22
CA VAL A 66 7.44 -3.26 1.49
C VAL A 66 6.47 -3.80 0.44
N ARG A 67 6.87 -3.81 -0.83
CA ARG A 67 6.12 -4.39 -1.95
C ARG A 67 5.92 -5.90 -1.75
N ARG A 68 6.94 -6.62 -1.30
CA ARG A 68 6.88 -8.07 -1.06
C ARG A 68 5.95 -8.42 0.10
N ASP A 69 5.97 -7.62 1.16
CA ASP A 69 5.06 -7.78 2.31
C ASP A 69 3.60 -7.48 1.91
N ALA A 70 3.37 -6.40 1.15
CA ALA A 70 2.05 -6.08 0.61
C ALA A 70 1.50 -7.20 -0.30
N LEU A 71 2.33 -7.74 -1.19
CA LEU A 71 1.95 -8.87 -2.05
C LEU A 71 1.68 -10.16 -1.25
N SER A 72 2.39 -10.38 -0.15
CA SER A 72 2.12 -11.50 0.77
C SER A 72 0.74 -11.34 1.42
N LYS A 73 0.42 -10.14 1.91
CA LYS A 73 -0.89 -9.83 2.51
C LYS A 73 -2.03 -9.99 1.51
N ILE A 74 -1.84 -9.56 0.26
CA ILE A 74 -2.79 -9.76 -0.84
C ILE A 74 -2.99 -11.26 -1.12
N ASN A 75 -1.91 -12.04 -1.20
CA ASN A 75 -2.00 -13.48 -1.44
C ASN A 75 -2.71 -14.21 -0.29
N THR A 76 -2.46 -13.81 0.96
CA THR A 76 -3.15 -14.36 2.14
C THR A 76 -4.64 -14.01 2.13
N ALA A 77 -4.98 -12.75 1.84
CA ALA A 77 -6.38 -12.32 1.69
C ALA A 77 -7.08 -13.07 0.55
N ARG A 78 -6.40 -13.29 -0.58
CA ARG A 78 -6.90 -14.05 -1.73
C ARG A 78 -7.13 -15.52 -1.41
N ARG A 79 -6.23 -16.17 -0.65
CA ARG A 79 -6.41 -17.57 -0.21
C ARG A 79 -7.51 -17.70 0.84
N SER A 80 -7.67 -16.70 1.72
CA SER A 80 -8.75 -16.66 2.70
C SER A 80 -10.14 -16.43 2.05
N THR A 81 -10.18 -15.70 0.93
CA THR A 81 -11.42 -15.51 0.14
C THR A 81 -11.69 -16.64 -0.86
N PHE A 82 -10.69 -17.45 -1.21
CA PHE A 82 -10.88 -18.70 -1.97
C PHE A 82 -11.21 -19.86 -1.01
N VAL A 83 -12.35 -19.76 -0.32
CA VAL A 83 -13.05 -20.97 0.12
C VAL A 83 -13.93 -21.36 -1.07
N PRO A 84 -13.65 -22.47 -1.78
CA PRO A 84 -14.56 -22.93 -2.82
C PRO A 84 -15.91 -23.18 -2.15
N LYS A 85 -16.92 -22.42 -2.59
CA LYS A 85 -18.31 -22.47 -2.11
C LYS A 85 -19.02 -23.81 -2.36
N PHE A 86 -18.26 -24.85 -2.70
CA PHE A 86 -18.73 -26.20 -3.03
C PHE A 86 -18.52 -27.23 -1.92
N TRP A 87 -17.90 -26.87 -0.79
CA TRP A 87 -17.65 -27.83 0.30
C TRP A 87 -18.79 -27.97 1.34
N TYR A 88 -19.92 -27.30 1.16
CA TYR A 88 -21.08 -27.39 2.09
C TYR A 88 -22.30 -28.14 1.55
N LEU A 89 -22.15 -28.93 0.47
CA LEU A 89 -23.15 -29.92 0.08
C LEU A 89 -22.46 -31.22 -0.40
N LYS A 90 -21.98 -32.03 0.53
CA LYS A 90 -22.16 -33.49 0.47
C LYS A 90 -21.71 -34.18 1.77
N SER A 91 -22.60 -35.07 2.21
CA SER A 91 -22.51 -36.08 3.28
C SER A 91 -22.71 -35.58 4.71
#